data_AF-A0A0M5JL92-F1
#
_entry.id   AF-A0A0M5JL92-F1
#
_cell.length_a   1.000
_cell.length_b   1.000
_cell.length_c   1.000
_cell.angle_alpha   90.00
_cell.angle_beta   90.00
_cell.angle_gamma   90.00
#
_symmetry.space_group_name_H-M   'P 1'
#
loop_
_entity.id
_entity.type
_entity.pdbx_description
1 polymer ?
#
loop_
_entity_poly.entity_id
_entity_poly.type
_entity_poly.pdbx_seq_one_letter_code
_entity_poly.pdbx_strand_id
1 'polypeptide(L)'
;MPTTEKSPEFYKHYPALFCAYFPTVSEETNKILTSIYGYKSSFWELWQQRKAEYFKAIQTEKRLLTTSEVSFEQYSSLADDKSAFGKIAIDSLWIQSNTLTE
;
A
#
# COMPACT_ATOMS: atom_id res chain seq x y z
N MET A 1 21.04 18.73 -27.09
CA MET A 1 20.53 19.03 -25.74
C MET A 1 20.05 17.71 -25.14
N PRO A 2 20.45 17.32 -23.93
CA PRO A 2 19.92 16.11 -23.32
C PRO A 2 18.48 16.39 -22.90
N THR A 3 17.54 15.66 -23.50
CA THR A 3 16.14 15.65 -23.07
C THR A 3 16.08 14.92 -21.74
N THR A 4 15.94 15.66 -20.65
CA THR A 4 15.55 15.12 -19.35
C THR A 4 14.14 14.57 -19.48
N GLU A 5 14.03 13.28 -19.79
CA GLU A 5 12.74 12.59 -19.78
C GLU A 5 12.18 12.63 -18.37
N LYS A 6 11.14 13.45 -18.24
CA LYS A 6 10.27 13.57 -17.08
C LYS A 6 9.74 12.17 -16.76
N SER A 7 9.79 11.83 -15.48
CA SER A 7 9.10 10.69 -14.85
C SER A 7 7.91 10.18 -15.71
N PRO A 8 7.84 8.87 -16.04
CA PRO A 8 6.86 8.33 -16.98
C PRO A 8 5.44 8.86 -16.72
N GLU A 9 4.74 9.31 -17.76
CA GLU A 9 3.41 9.94 -17.63
C GLU A 9 2.41 9.11 -16.81
N PHE A 10 2.58 7.80 -16.81
CA PHE A 10 1.83 6.84 -15.99
C PHE A 10 1.82 7.17 -14.49
N TYR A 11 2.89 7.74 -13.92
CA TYR A 11 2.96 8.09 -12.50
C TYR A 11 2.14 9.33 -12.13
N LYS A 12 1.71 10.16 -13.08
CA LYS A 12 0.91 11.37 -12.81
C LYS A 12 -0.49 11.06 -12.25
N HIS A 13 -0.99 9.84 -12.47
CA HIS A 13 -2.36 9.44 -12.10
C HIS A 13 -2.42 8.51 -10.89
N TYR A 14 -1.30 7.94 -10.45
CA TYR A 14 -1.25 7.07 -9.28
C TYR A 14 -1.66 7.79 -7.97
N PRO A 15 -1.22 9.03 -7.68
CA PRO A 15 -1.63 9.75 -6.47
C PRO A 15 -3.13 10.05 -6.42
N ALA A 16 -3.76 10.32 -7.57
CA ALA A 16 -5.19 10.61 -7.68
C ALA A 16 -6.04 9.34 -7.50
N LEU A 17 -5.56 8.20 -8.00
CA LEU A 17 -6.15 6.87 -7.77
C LEU A 17 -5.97 6.36 -6.34
N PHE A 18 -5.16 7.01 -5.50
CA PHE A 18 -4.84 6.52 -4.17
C PHE A 18 -5.33 7.43 -3.04
N CYS A 19 -5.38 8.75 -3.27
CA CYS A 19 -6.09 9.70 -2.39
C CYS A 19 -7.62 9.52 -2.42
N ALA A 20 -8.19 9.03 -3.53
CA ALA A 20 -9.63 8.84 -3.67
C ALA A 20 -10.18 7.62 -2.91
N TYR A 21 -9.35 6.61 -2.61
CA TYR A 21 -9.83 5.33 -2.08
C TYR A 21 -9.69 5.17 -0.58
N PHE A 22 -9.02 6.08 0.15
CA PHE A 22 -8.86 5.93 1.60
C PHE A 22 -8.93 7.22 2.42
N PRO A 23 -10.17 7.69 2.70
CA PRO A 23 -10.47 8.34 3.96
C PRO A 23 -10.83 7.33 5.06
N THR A 24 -11.48 6.20 4.73
CA THR A 24 -11.94 5.20 5.70
C THR A 24 -12.23 3.86 5.01
N VAL A 25 -11.76 2.75 5.59
CA VAL A 25 -12.35 1.42 5.33
C VAL A 25 -13.82 1.53 5.68
N SER A 26 -14.73 1.12 4.79
CA SER A 26 -16.16 1.16 5.12
C SER A 26 -16.45 0.26 6.33
N GLU A 27 -17.44 0.64 7.14
CA GLU A 27 -17.81 -0.15 8.32
C GLU A 27 -18.22 -1.58 7.92
N GLU A 28 -18.86 -1.73 6.75
CA GLU A 28 -19.25 -2.99 6.15
C GLU A 28 -18.03 -3.85 5.81
N THR A 29 -16.97 -3.25 5.25
CA THR A 29 -15.74 -3.98 4.94
C THR A 29 -15.09 -4.49 6.22
N ASN A 30 -15.04 -3.70 7.28
CA ASN A 30 -14.54 -4.15 8.58
C ASN A 30 -15.40 -5.26 9.19
N LYS A 31 -16.73 -5.20 9.06
CA LYS A 31 -17.64 -6.26 9.50
C LYS A 31 -17.38 -7.57 8.75
N ILE A 32 -17.24 -7.51 7.43
CA ILE A 32 -16.94 -8.68 6.59
C ILE A 32 -15.59 -9.28 7.00
N LEU A 33 -14.53 -8.47 7.05
CA LEU A 33 -13.20 -8.94 7.43
C LEU A 33 -13.17 -9.51 8.86
N THR A 34 -13.86 -8.89 9.82
CA THR A 34 -13.98 -9.41 11.19
C THR A 34 -14.75 -10.72 11.24
N SER A 35 -15.76 -10.90 10.39
CA SER A 35 -16.50 -12.17 10.30
C SER A 35 -15.65 -13.31 9.73
N ILE A 36 -14.67 -13.01 8.87
CA ILE A 36 -13.78 -13.99 8.25
C ILE A 36 -12.62 -14.35 9.19
N TYR A 37 -11.95 -13.34 9.77
CA TYR A 37 -10.71 -13.53 10.53
C TYR A 37 -10.91 -13.55 12.05
N GLY A 38 -12.00 -12.96 12.55
CA GLY A 38 -12.19 -12.72 13.98
C GLY A 38 -11.39 -11.52 14.49
N TYR A 39 -11.78 -10.99 15.65
CA TYR A 39 -11.21 -9.77 16.23
C TYR A 39 -9.76 -9.94 16.73
N LYS A 40 -9.38 -11.15 17.13
CA LYS A 40 -8.05 -11.46 17.71
C LYS A 40 -7.06 -12.06 16.70
N SER A 41 -7.37 -12.02 15.41
CA SER A 41 -6.49 -12.59 14.39
C SER A 41 -5.26 -11.72 14.11
N SER A 42 -4.14 -12.38 13.84
CA SER A 42 -2.89 -11.76 13.34
C SER A 42 -3.08 -11.00 12.03
N PHE A 43 -4.20 -11.20 11.33
CA PHE A 43 -4.60 -10.41 10.17
C PHE A 43 -4.62 -8.92 10.48
N TRP A 44 -5.12 -8.53 11.66
CA TRP A 44 -5.23 -7.12 12.02
C TRP A 44 -3.87 -6.47 12.29
N GLU A 45 -2.87 -7.25 12.73
CA GLU A 45 -1.50 -6.77 12.89
C GLU A 45 -0.86 -6.50 11.52
N LEU A 46 -0.98 -7.43 10.59
CA LEU A 46 -0.52 -7.25 9.19
C LEU A 46 -1.28 -6.10 8.51
N TRP A 47 -2.59 -5.99 8.73
CA TRP A 47 -3.40 -4.89 8.22
C TRP A 47 -2.91 -3.53 8.70
N GLN A 48 -2.59 -3.39 9.98
CA GLN A 48 -2.02 -2.16 10.54
C GLN A 48 -0.64 -1.87 9.93
N GLN A 49 0.21 -2.89 9.80
CA GLN A 49 1.53 -2.74 9.21
C GLN A 49 1.44 -2.24 7.75
N ARG A 50 0.62 -2.88 6.91
CA ARG A 50 0.47 -2.52 5.50
C ARG A 50 -0.15 -1.14 5.32
N LYS A 51 -1.06 -0.72 6.20
CA LYS A 51 -1.52 0.67 6.23
C LYS A 51 -0.40 1.65 6.53
N ALA A 52 0.46 1.35 7.49
CA ALA A 52 1.61 2.21 7.82
C ALA A 52 2.60 2.31 6.64
N GLU A 53 2.92 1.19 5.98
CA GLU A 53 3.73 1.15 4.75
C GLU A 53 3.13 2.06 3.67
N TYR A 54 1.83 1.93 3.43
CA TYR A 54 1.13 2.75 2.45
C TYR A 54 1.14 4.26 2.80
N PHE A 55 0.88 4.63 4.07
CA PHE A 55 0.98 6.02 4.52
C PHE A 55 2.39 6.58 4.35
N LYS A 56 3.42 5.77 4.64
CA LYS A 56 4.83 6.12 4.40
C LYS A 56 5.10 6.33 2.91
N ALA A 57 4.49 5.53 2.03
CA ALA A 57 4.55 5.73 0.59
C ALA A 57 3.99 7.09 0.17
N ILE A 58 2.83 7.51 0.69
CA ILE A 58 2.23 8.83 0.39
C ILE A 58 3.17 9.96 0.81
N GLN A 59 3.73 9.89 2.02
CA GLN A 59 4.65 10.92 2.52
C GLN A 59 5.94 10.96 1.70
N THR A 60 6.49 9.79 1.38
CA THR A 60 7.71 9.65 0.60
C THR A 60 7.52 10.18 -0.82
N GLU A 61 6.40 9.85 -1.47
CA GLU A 61 6.05 10.36 -2.79
C GLU A 61 5.98 11.89 -2.81
N LYS A 62 5.28 12.50 -1.84
CA LYS A 62 5.20 13.97 -1.73
C LYS A 62 6.58 14.62 -1.64
N ARG A 63 7.50 14.01 -0.88
CA ARG A 63 8.89 14.48 -0.76
C ARG A 63 9.69 14.28 -2.05
N LEU A 64 9.52 13.15 -2.72
CA LEU A 64 10.24 12.85 -3.97
C LEU A 64 9.77 13.76 -5.12
N LEU A 65 8.51 14.19 -5.14
CA LEU A 65 8.01 15.17 -6.12
C LEU A 65 8.74 16.52 -6.09
N THR A 66 9.29 16.91 -4.94
CA THR A 66 10.05 18.16 -4.79
C THR A 66 11.57 17.94 -4.88
N THR A 67 12.01 16.71 -5.11
CA THR A 67 13.44 16.36 -5.18
C THR A 67 13.90 16.38 -6.64
N SER A 68 15.04 17.03 -6.93
CA SER A 68 15.54 17.21 -8.31
C SER A 68 16.04 15.91 -8.96
N GLU A 69 16.60 14.99 -8.17
CA GLU A 69 17.05 13.68 -8.62
C GLU A 69 16.60 12.60 -7.62
N VAL A 70 16.00 11.53 -8.13
CA VAL A 70 15.50 10.40 -7.33
C VAL A 70 16.35 9.18 -7.66
N SER A 71 16.98 8.57 -6.65
CA SER A 71 17.77 7.36 -6.86
C SER A 71 16.89 6.14 -7.13
N PHE A 72 17.45 5.11 -7.75
CA PHE A 72 16.74 3.85 -7.98
C PHE A 72 16.25 3.23 -6.67
N GLU A 73 17.06 3.26 -5.61
CA GLU A 73 16.73 2.71 -4.30
C GLU A 73 15.54 3.45 -3.66
N GLN A 74 15.51 4.78 -3.80
CA GLN A 74 14.39 5.59 -3.32
C GLN A 74 13.09 5.27 -4.07
N TYR A 75 13.18 5.15 -5.40
CA TYR A 75 12.05 4.77 -6.24
C TYR A 75 11.58 3.34 -5.91
N SER A 76 12.51 2.39 -5.77
CA SER A 76 12.22 0.98 -5.44
C SER A 76 11.56 0.86 -4.07
N SER A 77 12.07 1.55 -3.05
CA SER A 77 11.44 1.57 -1.72
C SER A 77 10.05 2.20 -1.76
N LEU A 78 9.84 3.27 -2.53
CA LEU A 78 8.50 3.85 -2.70
C LEU A 78 7.55 2.87 -3.38
N ALA A 79 8.00 2.16 -4.42
CA ALA A 79 7.20 1.17 -5.12
C ALA A 79 6.83 0.00 -4.20
N ASP A 80 7.76 -0.47 -3.36
CA ASP A 80 7.51 -1.52 -2.39
C ASP A 80 6.49 -1.09 -1.32
N ASP A 81 6.63 0.11 -0.75
CA ASP A 81 5.68 0.68 0.21
C ASP A 81 4.29 0.88 -0.45
N LYS A 82 4.23 1.31 -1.72
CA LYS A 82 2.97 1.45 -2.48
C LYS A 82 2.28 0.13 -2.77
N SER A 83 3.05 -0.96 -2.86
CA SER A 83 2.51 -2.30 -3.12
C SER A 83 1.79 -2.93 -1.92
N ALA A 84 1.76 -2.24 -0.76
CA ALA A 84 1.15 -2.70 0.49
C ALA A 84 -0.27 -3.29 0.35
N PHE A 85 -1.08 -2.83 -0.59
CA PHE A 85 -2.40 -3.40 -0.86
C PHE A 85 -2.34 -4.81 -1.48
N GLY A 86 -1.44 -5.01 -2.44
CA GLY A 86 -1.18 -6.34 -3.00
C GLY A 86 -0.65 -7.28 -1.92
N LYS A 87 0.22 -6.77 -1.05
CA LYS A 87 0.72 -7.51 0.12
C LYS A 87 -0.41 -7.91 1.08
N ILE A 88 -1.38 -7.03 1.37
CA ILE A 88 -2.55 -7.35 2.22
C ILE A 88 -3.37 -8.51 1.65
N ALA A 89 -3.52 -8.59 0.33
CA ALA A 89 -4.25 -9.69 -0.31
C ALA A 89 -3.49 -11.02 -0.17
N ILE A 90 -2.16 -10.99 -0.25
CA ILE A 90 -1.30 -12.15 -0.03
C ILE A 90 -1.33 -12.56 1.45
N ASP A 91 -1.22 -11.60 2.38
CA ASP A 91 -1.32 -11.81 3.84
C ASP A 91 -2.65 -12.49 4.20
N SER A 92 -3.75 -11.99 3.60
CA SER A 92 -5.10 -12.54 3.73
C SER A 92 -5.15 -14.02 3.34
N LEU A 93 -4.61 -14.38 2.16
CA LEU A 93 -4.57 -15.77 1.70
C LEU A 93 -3.68 -16.67 2.58
N TRP A 94 -2.54 -16.15 3.02
CA TRP A 94 -1.60 -16.87 3.87
C TRP A 94 -2.20 -17.19 5.25
N ILE A 95 -2.93 -16.24 5.85
CA ILE A 95 -3.63 -16.48 7.11
C ILE A 95 -4.72 -17.53 6.93
N GLN A 96 -5.52 -17.43 5.86
CA GLN A 96 -6.55 -18.43 5.59
C GLN A 96 -5.96 -19.83 5.37
N SER A 97 -4.87 -19.96 4.62
CA SER A 97 -4.24 -21.27 4.38
C SER A 97 -3.76 -21.93 5.66
N ASN A 98 -3.22 -21.15 6.61
CA ASN A 98 -2.70 -21.67 7.87
C ASN A 98 -3.81 -21.99 8.88
N THR A 99 -4.97 -21.34 8.77
CA THR A 99 -6.14 -21.63 9.61
C THR A 99 -6.86 -22.92 9.18
N LEU A 100 -6.70 -23.34 7.92
CA LEU A 100 -7.29 -24.58 7.38
C LEU A 100 -6.47 -25.85 7.70
N THR A 101 -5.28 -25.70 8.27
CA THR A 101 -4.36 -26.80 8.60
C THR A 101 -4.37 -27.19 10.09
N GLU A 102 -5.20 -26.55 10.90
CA GLU A 102 -5.51 -26.95 12.30
C GLU A 102 -6.88 -27.63 12.38
#